data_AF-A0A948GKY2-F1
#
_entry.id   AF-A0A948GKY2-F1
#
_cell.length_a   1.000
_cell.length_b   1.000
_cell.length_c   1.000
_cell.angle_alpha   90.00
_cell.angle_beta   90.00
_cell.angle_gamma   90.00
#
_symmetry.space_group_name_H-M   'P 1'
#
loop_
_entity.id
_entity.type
_entity.pdbx_description
1 polymer ?
#
loop_
_entity_poly.entity_id
_entity_poly.type
_entity_poly.pdbx_seq_one_letter_code
_entity_poly.pdbx_strand_id
1 'polypeptide(L)'
;MTFPGTRLPLRYPRVFLPLAAAAWLALYQSLAPISEHAMSLLPVDRTSRLGGALQFFLYDTPKVLLLLAGIVFVMGMVNSYFTPERTRALLAGRHEGVGNVLAATLGIVTPFCSCSAVPLFIGFVQAGVPLGVTFSFLISAPMVNEVALTLLFALFGWKIAALYLGLGLTVAIVAGYIIGRLKMEAHLEDWVRNMPHIQAGGVNNELGLPERIQAGFASVREIVGKVWPYILAGIAIGAGIHGYVPQDYLASFMGRDAWWSVPLAVLIGVPMYTNAAGIIPIVEALLSKGAALGTVLAFMMSVIALSLPEMIILRKVLKLRLIVTFVGVVATGILVVGYVFNLVL
;
A
#
# COMPACT_ATOMS: atom_id res chain seq x y z
N MET A 1 -11.60 4.77 26.82
CA MET A 1 -11.01 5.97 27.44
C MET A 1 -11.14 7.14 26.46
N THR A 2 -12.09 8.04 26.73
CA THR A 2 -12.40 9.26 25.97
C THR A 2 -11.44 10.37 26.38
N PHE A 3 -10.69 10.95 25.43
CA PHE A 3 -9.74 12.02 25.72
C PHE A 3 -10.43 13.39 25.89
N PRO A 4 -9.90 14.30 26.72
CA PRO A 4 -10.51 15.62 26.97
C PRO A 4 -10.62 16.53 25.74
N GLY A 5 -9.90 16.25 24.64
CA GLY A 5 -9.93 17.01 23.38
C GLY A 5 -10.95 16.53 22.34
N THR A 6 -11.69 15.44 22.56
CA THR A 6 -12.58 14.84 21.55
C THR A 6 -13.96 15.51 21.43
N ARG A 7 -14.21 16.64 22.09
CA ARG A 7 -15.55 17.27 22.10
C ARG A 7 -15.92 18.00 20.80
N LEU A 8 -14.94 18.53 20.07
CA LEU A 8 -15.15 19.26 18.81
C LEU A 8 -15.65 18.37 17.64
N PRO A 9 -15.02 17.22 17.32
CA PRO A 9 -15.50 16.35 16.24
C PRO A 9 -16.87 15.73 16.53
N LEU A 10 -17.21 15.56 17.83
CA LEU A 10 -18.52 15.04 18.25
C LEU A 10 -19.64 16.09 18.19
N ARG A 11 -19.31 17.38 18.38
CA ARG A 11 -20.29 18.47 18.48
C ARG A 11 -20.50 19.25 17.17
N TYR A 12 -19.45 19.36 16.33
CA TYR A 12 -19.49 20.07 15.04
C TYR A 12 -18.68 19.35 13.95
N PRO A 13 -19.06 18.11 13.56
CA PRO A 13 -18.27 17.29 12.63
C PRO A 13 -18.06 17.96 11.25
N ARG A 14 -19.04 18.74 10.78
CA ARG A 14 -18.98 19.45 9.49
C ARG A 14 -18.02 20.64 9.48
N VAL A 15 -17.76 21.26 10.62
CA VAL A 15 -16.80 22.37 10.77
C VAL A 15 -15.41 21.82 11.09
N PHE A 16 -15.36 20.70 11.81
CA PHE A 16 -14.12 20.03 12.16
C PHE A 16 -13.33 19.55 10.94
N LEU A 17 -13.98 18.90 9.97
CA LEU A 17 -13.31 18.36 8.77
C LEU A 17 -12.55 19.42 7.94
N PRO A 18 -13.15 20.57 7.54
CA PRO A 18 -12.43 21.58 6.79
C PRO A 18 -11.32 22.26 7.62
N LEU A 19 -11.54 22.48 8.92
CA LEU A 19 -10.48 23.00 9.80
C LEU A 19 -9.32 22.02 9.95
N ALA A 20 -9.60 20.74 10.12
CA ALA A 20 -8.58 19.69 10.20
C ALA A 20 -7.81 19.57 8.88
N ALA A 21 -8.50 19.66 7.74
CA ALA A 21 -7.86 19.66 6.42
C ALA A 21 -6.97 20.90 6.22
N ALA A 22 -7.44 22.09 6.62
CA ALA A 22 -6.66 23.32 6.55
C ALA A 22 -5.42 23.27 7.47
N ALA A 23 -5.58 22.78 8.70
CA ALA A 23 -4.47 22.59 9.64
C ALA A 23 -3.46 21.57 9.12
N TRP A 24 -3.94 20.47 8.54
CA TRP A 24 -3.09 19.45 7.92
C TRP A 24 -2.32 20.00 6.72
N LEU A 25 -2.96 20.78 5.85
CA LEU A 25 -2.31 21.44 4.70
C LEU A 25 -1.27 22.46 5.16
N ALA A 26 -1.58 23.27 6.19
CA ALA A 26 -0.65 24.23 6.75
C ALA A 26 0.59 23.52 7.35
N LEU A 27 0.39 22.40 8.04
CA LEU A 27 1.47 21.57 8.56
C LEU A 27 2.29 20.93 7.44
N TYR A 28 1.64 20.47 6.37
CA TYR A 28 2.30 19.93 5.18
C TYR A 28 3.18 20.97 4.48
N GLN A 29 2.70 22.21 4.36
CA GLN A 29 3.48 23.30 3.75
C GLN A 29 4.63 23.78 4.65
N SER A 30 4.47 23.71 5.98
CA SER A 30 5.53 24.12 6.91
C SER A 30 6.66 23.09 7.09
N LEU A 31 6.47 21.85 6.64
CA LEU A 31 7.49 20.79 6.70
C LEU A 31 8.81 21.17 6.02
N ALA A 32 8.75 21.79 4.83
CA ALA A 32 9.94 22.22 4.11
C ALA A 32 10.77 23.25 4.91
N PRO A 33 10.22 24.41 5.31
CA PRO A 33 10.98 25.41 6.07
C PRO A 33 11.42 24.88 7.45
N ILE A 34 10.63 24.03 8.10
CA ILE A 34 11.02 23.40 9.38
C ILE A 34 12.24 22.49 9.19
N SER A 35 12.25 21.67 8.14
CA SER A 35 13.38 20.76 7.87
C SER A 35 14.67 21.53 7.55
N GLU A 36 14.57 22.63 6.82
CA GLU A 36 15.72 23.49 6.49
C GLU A 36 16.27 24.20 7.73
N HIS A 37 15.38 24.67 8.61
CA HIS A 37 15.77 25.27 9.87
C HIS A 37 16.42 24.24 10.81
N ALA A 38 15.85 23.04 10.92
CA ALA A 38 16.45 21.94 11.68
C ALA A 38 17.85 21.58 11.15
N MET A 39 18.04 21.60 9.83
CA MET A 39 19.35 21.40 9.22
C MET A 39 20.34 22.53 9.47
N SER A 40 19.88 23.78 9.62
CA SER A 40 20.75 24.92 9.94
C SER A 40 21.33 24.89 11.36
N LEU A 41 20.72 24.14 12.27
CA LEU A 41 21.16 23.97 13.66
C LEU A 41 22.20 22.85 13.82
N LEU A 42 22.38 22.00 12.79
CA LEU A 42 23.31 20.89 12.80
C LEU A 42 24.65 21.30 12.18
N PRO A 43 25.80 21.03 12.83
CA PRO A 43 27.13 21.38 12.32
C PRO A 43 27.60 20.35 11.26
N VAL A 44 26.86 20.23 10.15
CA VAL A 44 27.16 19.30 9.06
C VAL A 44 27.09 20.05 7.73
N ASP A 45 28.12 19.87 6.89
CA ASP A 45 28.14 20.45 5.54
C ASP A 45 26.98 19.91 4.69
N ARG A 46 26.16 20.82 4.13
CA ARG A 46 24.98 20.49 3.32
C ARG A 46 25.32 19.77 2.02
N THR A 47 26.52 19.97 1.50
CA THR A 47 27.04 19.32 0.30
C THR A 47 27.66 17.96 0.58
N SER A 48 27.83 17.59 1.87
CA SER A 48 28.33 16.28 2.25
C SER A 48 27.25 15.21 2.13
N ARG A 49 27.68 13.95 1.90
CA ARG A 49 26.77 12.80 1.81
C ARG A 49 25.93 12.61 3.08
N LEU A 50 26.51 12.92 4.25
CA LEU A 50 25.82 12.91 5.53
C LEU A 50 24.76 14.01 5.63
N GLY A 51 25.05 15.20 5.09
CA GLY A 51 24.09 16.30 4.99
C GLY A 51 22.88 15.95 4.13
N GLY A 52 23.10 15.34 2.96
CA GLY A 52 22.01 14.88 2.09
C GLY A 52 21.14 13.78 2.72
N ALA A 53 21.76 12.80 3.40
CA ALA A 53 21.04 11.75 4.12
C ALA A 53 20.23 12.30 5.31
N LEU A 54 20.79 13.24 6.08
CA LEU A 54 20.09 13.89 7.19
C LEU A 54 18.94 14.76 6.71
N GLN A 55 19.12 15.52 5.63
CA GLN A 55 18.06 16.33 5.04
C GLN A 55 16.90 15.44 4.56
N PHE A 56 17.21 14.35 3.84
CA PHE A 56 16.22 13.36 3.44
C PHE A 56 15.50 12.78 4.67
N PHE A 57 16.23 12.36 5.69
CA PHE A 57 15.62 11.80 6.89
C PHE A 57 14.69 12.80 7.62
N LEU A 58 15.16 14.04 7.81
CA LEU A 58 14.44 15.09 8.54
C LEU A 58 13.23 15.64 7.78
N TYR A 59 13.28 15.65 6.44
CA TYR A 59 12.17 16.07 5.60
C TYR A 59 11.17 14.95 5.35
N ASP A 60 11.64 13.76 4.94
CA ASP A 60 10.78 12.66 4.51
C ASP A 60 10.12 11.93 5.69
N THR A 61 10.77 11.82 6.85
CA THR A 61 10.16 11.15 8.02
C THR A 61 8.84 11.80 8.44
N PRO A 62 8.80 13.10 8.81
CA PRO A 62 7.56 13.72 9.23
C PRO A 62 6.57 13.90 8.07
N LYS A 63 7.05 14.06 6.82
CA LYS A 63 6.20 14.12 5.63
C LYS A 63 5.45 12.80 5.39
N VAL A 64 6.15 11.67 5.39
CA VAL A 64 5.55 10.34 5.21
C VAL A 64 4.59 10.01 6.35
N LEU A 65 4.96 10.31 7.60
CA LEU A 65 4.06 10.09 8.74
C LEU A 65 2.79 10.94 8.66
N LEU A 66 2.90 12.21 8.24
CA LEU A 66 1.77 13.11 8.08
C LEU A 66 0.84 12.67 6.94
N LEU A 67 1.42 12.26 5.79
CA LEU A 67 0.69 11.71 4.65
C LEU A 67 -0.02 10.40 5.03
N LEU A 68 0.69 9.48 5.70
CA LEU A 68 0.12 8.22 6.16
C LEU A 68 -1.02 8.46 7.15
N ALA A 69 -0.85 9.35 8.13
CA ALA A 69 -1.90 9.68 9.09
C ALA A 69 -3.14 10.26 8.39
N GLY A 70 -2.96 11.16 7.41
CA GLY A 70 -4.05 11.72 6.62
C GLY A 70 -4.81 10.64 5.83
N ILE A 71 -4.09 9.81 5.08
CA ILE A 71 -4.68 8.73 4.28
C ILE A 71 -5.38 7.72 5.19
N VAL A 72 -4.74 7.26 6.27
CA VAL A 72 -5.33 6.31 7.21
C VAL A 72 -6.56 6.89 7.90
N PHE A 73 -6.59 8.18 8.21
CA PHE A 73 -7.76 8.83 8.77
C PHE A 73 -8.93 8.80 7.78
N VAL A 74 -8.69 9.26 6.54
CA VAL A 74 -9.70 9.24 5.47
C VAL A 74 -10.19 7.83 5.20
N MET A 75 -9.26 6.87 5.08
CA MET A 75 -9.60 5.47 4.82
C MET A 75 -10.30 4.80 6.00
N GLY A 76 -9.97 5.14 7.25
CA GLY A 76 -10.72 4.71 8.42
C GLY A 76 -12.16 5.24 8.42
N MET A 77 -12.36 6.47 7.96
CA MET A 77 -13.71 7.00 7.72
C MET A 77 -14.40 6.29 6.53
N VAL A 78 -13.73 6.09 5.41
CA VAL A 78 -14.30 5.43 4.21
C VAL A 78 -14.65 3.97 4.49
N ASN A 79 -13.82 3.25 5.24
CA ASN A 79 -14.09 1.87 5.68
C ASN A 79 -15.38 1.76 6.50
N SER A 80 -15.77 2.81 7.23
CA SER A 80 -17.06 2.82 7.92
C SER A 80 -18.27 2.86 6.96
N TYR A 81 -18.07 3.19 5.67
CA TYR A 81 -19.10 3.09 4.62
C TYR A 81 -19.14 1.70 3.98
N PHE A 82 -17.99 1.01 3.92
CA PHE A 82 -17.86 -0.32 3.32
C PHE A 82 -17.90 -1.40 4.39
N THR A 83 -19.11 -1.86 4.72
CA THR A 83 -19.28 -2.99 5.64
C THR A 83 -18.86 -4.30 4.96
N PRO A 84 -17.97 -5.11 5.58
CA PRO A 84 -17.58 -6.44 5.07
C PRO A 84 -18.79 -7.33 4.72
N GLU A 85 -19.92 -7.12 5.37
CA GLU A 85 -21.17 -7.83 5.18
C GLU A 85 -21.83 -7.53 3.83
N ARG A 86 -21.79 -6.27 3.35
CA ARG A 86 -22.30 -5.91 2.01
C ARG A 86 -21.41 -6.50 0.93
N THR A 87 -20.09 -6.47 1.14
CA THR A 87 -19.14 -7.10 0.23
C THR A 87 -19.27 -8.62 0.23
N ARG A 88 -19.50 -9.25 1.40
CA ARG A 88 -19.87 -10.67 1.49
C ARG A 88 -21.13 -10.96 0.71
N ALA A 89 -22.20 -10.17 0.85
CA ALA A 89 -23.44 -10.40 0.09
C ALA A 89 -23.22 -10.34 -1.43
N LEU A 90 -22.28 -9.51 -1.89
CA LEU A 90 -21.90 -9.41 -3.30
C LEU A 90 -21.05 -10.61 -3.78
N LEU A 91 -20.17 -11.14 -2.91
CA LEU A 91 -19.16 -12.16 -3.25
C LEU A 91 -19.54 -13.59 -2.85
N ALA A 92 -20.42 -13.78 -1.88
CA ALA A 92 -20.79 -15.09 -1.34
C ALA A 92 -21.74 -15.84 -2.29
N GLY A 93 -21.53 -17.16 -2.43
CA GLY A 93 -22.36 -18.04 -3.26
C GLY A 93 -22.04 -18.01 -4.77
N ARG A 94 -21.04 -17.23 -5.20
CA ARG A 94 -20.54 -17.25 -6.58
C ARG A 94 -19.44 -18.29 -6.75
N HIS A 95 -19.29 -18.81 -7.97
CA HIS A 95 -18.18 -19.71 -8.30
C HIS A 95 -16.84 -19.00 -8.10
N GLU A 96 -15.83 -19.73 -7.61
CA GLU A 96 -14.53 -19.18 -7.17
C GLU A 96 -13.90 -18.23 -8.22
N GLY A 97 -14.00 -18.58 -9.51
CA GLY A 97 -13.49 -17.74 -10.61
C GLY A 97 -14.15 -16.36 -10.71
N VAL A 98 -15.49 -16.28 -10.67
CA VAL A 98 -16.18 -14.98 -10.71
C VAL A 98 -16.02 -14.21 -9.40
N GLY A 99 -15.94 -14.93 -8.27
CA GLY A 99 -15.57 -14.33 -6.99
C GLY A 99 -14.24 -13.58 -7.09
N ASN A 100 -13.20 -14.23 -7.63
CA ASN A 100 -11.87 -13.61 -7.81
C ASN A 100 -11.91 -12.36 -8.69
N VAL A 101 -12.63 -12.41 -9.83
CA VAL A 101 -12.78 -11.26 -10.74
C VAL A 101 -13.48 -10.08 -10.06
N LEU A 102 -14.58 -10.35 -9.35
CA LEU A 102 -15.33 -9.32 -8.64
C LEU A 102 -14.51 -8.71 -7.50
N ALA A 103 -13.79 -9.55 -6.75
CA ALA A 103 -12.95 -9.11 -5.65
C ALA A 103 -11.74 -8.29 -6.12
N ALA A 104 -11.09 -8.70 -7.21
CA ALA A 104 -9.98 -7.95 -7.79
C ALA A 104 -10.45 -6.60 -8.36
N THR A 105 -11.57 -6.58 -9.09
CA THR A 105 -12.19 -5.32 -9.58
C THR A 105 -12.59 -4.41 -8.43
N LEU A 106 -13.17 -4.97 -7.35
CA LEU A 106 -13.49 -4.21 -6.15
C LEU A 106 -12.22 -3.58 -5.56
N GLY A 107 -11.12 -4.34 -5.50
CA GLY A 107 -9.82 -3.85 -5.06
C GLY A 107 -9.34 -2.61 -5.81
N ILE A 108 -9.53 -2.55 -7.13
CA ILE A 108 -9.13 -1.41 -7.98
C ILE A 108 -9.96 -0.16 -7.71
N VAL A 109 -11.27 -0.33 -7.51
CA VAL A 109 -12.21 0.78 -7.28
C VAL A 109 -12.10 1.31 -5.86
N THR A 110 -11.55 0.50 -4.95
CA THR A 110 -11.39 0.89 -3.57
C THR A 110 -10.03 1.51 -3.33
N PRO A 111 -9.96 2.70 -2.70
CA PRO A 111 -8.70 3.38 -2.43
C PRO A 111 -7.94 2.76 -1.23
N PHE A 112 -7.99 1.43 -1.07
CA PHE A 112 -7.38 0.74 0.05
C PHE A 112 -5.87 0.63 -0.14
N CYS A 113 -5.12 1.26 0.76
CA CYS A 113 -3.72 0.92 0.96
C CYS A 113 -3.58 -0.48 1.57
N SER A 114 -2.40 -1.07 1.43
CA SER A 114 -1.89 -2.21 2.19
C SER A 114 -2.35 -2.20 3.66
N CYS A 115 -2.20 -1.05 4.31
CA CYS A 115 -2.61 -0.80 5.70
C CYS A 115 -4.10 -1.08 6.01
N SER A 116 -4.99 -0.78 5.08
CA SER A 116 -6.44 -0.99 5.21
C SER A 116 -6.91 -2.32 4.63
N ALA A 117 -6.12 -2.94 3.75
CA ALA A 117 -6.49 -4.18 3.09
C ALA A 117 -6.50 -5.37 4.06
N VAL A 118 -5.62 -5.39 5.07
CA VAL A 118 -5.54 -6.49 6.05
C VAL A 118 -6.77 -6.58 6.99
N PRO A 119 -7.27 -5.48 7.60
CA PRO A 119 -8.54 -5.53 8.34
C PRO A 119 -9.72 -6.01 7.49
N LEU A 120 -9.80 -5.59 6.22
CA LEU A 120 -10.84 -6.04 5.30
C LEU A 120 -10.67 -7.51 4.91
N PHE A 121 -9.44 -7.97 4.72
CA PHE A 121 -9.10 -9.38 4.52
C PHE A 121 -9.64 -10.22 5.69
N ILE A 122 -9.37 -9.81 6.93
CA ILE A 122 -9.89 -10.48 8.13
C ILE A 122 -11.42 -10.49 8.10
N GLY A 123 -12.05 -9.34 7.80
CA GLY A 123 -13.51 -9.22 7.71
C GLY A 123 -14.12 -10.16 6.66
N PHE A 124 -13.51 -10.29 5.48
CA PHE A 124 -13.97 -11.21 4.43
C PHE A 124 -13.81 -12.67 4.84
N VAL A 125 -12.70 -13.05 5.48
CA VAL A 125 -12.49 -14.41 5.99
C VAL A 125 -13.47 -14.74 7.11
N GLN A 126 -13.73 -13.83 8.04
CA GLN A 126 -14.75 -14.00 9.09
C GLN A 126 -16.15 -14.13 8.51
N ALA A 127 -16.42 -13.35 7.47
CA ALA A 127 -17.62 -13.44 6.66
C ALA A 127 -17.66 -14.70 5.76
N GLY A 128 -16.71 -15.64 5.87
CA GLY A 128 -16.74 -16.90 5.14
C GLY A 128 -16.57 -16.76 3.63
N VAL A 129 -16.01 -15.64 3.15
CA VAL A 129 -15.58 -15.50 1.75
C VAL A 129 -14.40 -16.44 1.50
N PRO A 130 -14.38 -17.21 0.39
CA PRO A 130 -13.28 -18.13 0.10
C PRO A 130 -11.92 -17.42 0.10
N LEU A 131 -10.90 -18.08 0.63
CA LEU A 131 -9.58 -17.48 0.84
C LEU A 131 -8.98 -16.91 -0.45
N GLY A 132 -9.12 -17.62 -1.57
CA GLY A 132 -8.63 -17.16 -2.88
C GLY A 132 -9.26 -15.85 -3.35
N VAL A 133 -10.56 -15.67 -3.10
CA VAL A 133 -11.30 -14.45 -3.44
C VAL A 133 -10.79 -13.27 -2.62
N THR A 134 -10.58 -13.49 -1.33
CA THR A 134 -9.99 -12.48 -0.45
C THR A 134 -8.57 -12.09 -0.87
N PHE A 135 -7.74 -13.05 -1.30
CA PHE A 135 -6.40 -12.75 -1.82
C PHE A 135 -6.44 -11.97 -3.14
N SER A 136 -7.38 -12.26 -4.04
CA SER A 136 -7.56 -11.48 -5.28
C SER A 136 -7.79 -9.99 -4.97
N PHE A 137 -8.62 -9.69 -3.97
CA PHE A 137 -8.81 -8.32 -3.48
C PHE A 137 -7.54 -7.75 -2.81
N LEU A 138 -6.93 -8.50 -1.89
CA LEU A 138 -5.74 -8.08 -1.14
C LEU A 138 -4.57 -7.72 -2.07
N ILE A 139 -4.39 -8.45 -3.17
CA ILE A 139 -3.33 -8.22 -4.16
C ILE A 139 -3.68 -7.03 -5.04
N SER A 140 -4.92 -6.98 -5.56
CA SER A 140 -5.31 -5.96 -6.52
C SER A 140 -5.36 -4.55 -5.93
N ALA A 141 -5.80 -4.41 -4.67
CA ALA A 141 -5.99 -3.11 -4.02
C ALA A 141 -4.73 -2.23 -3.96
N PRO A 142 -3.57 -2.72 -3.46
CA PRO A 142 -2.35 -1.93 -3.50
C PRO A 142 -1.73 -1.90 -4.91
N MET A 143 -1.76 -3.01 -5.65
CA MET A 143 -0.99 -3.16 -6.89
C MET A 143 -1.51 -2.33 -8.07
N VAL A 144 -2.84 -2.20 -8.19
CA VAL A 144 -3.50 -1.50 -9.29
C VAL A 144 -4.36 -0.36 -8.75
N ASN A 145 -3.74 0.47 -7.91
CA ASN A 145 -4.42 1.59 -7.30
C ASN A 145 -4.56 2.80 -8.25
N GLU A 146 -5.46 3.70 -7.90
CA GLU A 146 -5.81 4.88 -8.68
C GLU A 146 -4.61 5.83 -8.84
N VAL A 147 -3.73 5.88 -7.84
CA VAL A 147 -2.50 6.70 -7.86
C VAL A 147 -1.53 6.19 -8.93
N ALA A 148 -1.24 4.89 -8.97
CA ALA A 148 -0.35 4.31 -9.97
C ALA A 148 -0.96 4.43 -11.38
N LEU A 149 -2.26 4.18 -11.54
CA LEU A 149 -2.93 4.33 -12.83
C LEU A 149 -2.91 5.78 -13.33
N THR A 150 -3.18 6.76 -12.46
CA THR A 150 -3.13 8.19 -12.81
C THR A 150 -1.73 8.59 -13.26
N LEU A 151 -0.70 8.11 -12.55
CA LEU A 151 0.69 8.35 -12.92
C LEU A 151 1.02 7.73 -14.29
N LEU A 152 0.73 6.45 -14.48
CA LEU A 152 1.02 5.76 -15.74
C LEU A 152 0.31 6.41 -16.92
N PHE A 153 -0.93 6.86 -16.69
CA PHE A 153 -1.68 7.61 -17.66
C PHE A 153 -1.02 8.96 -17.98
N ALA A 154 -0.57 9.70 -16.96
CA ALA A 154 0.09 10.99 -17.13
C ALA A 154 1.45 10.90 -17.84
N LEU A 155 2.24 9.87 -17.53
CA LEU A 155 3.59 9.69 -18.06
C LEU A 155 3.64 8.97 -19.41
N PHE A 156 2.82 7.94 -19.59
CA PHE A 156 2.92 7.01 -20.72
C PHE A 156 1.65 6.94 -21.58
N GLY A 157 0.60 7.65 -21.16
CA GLY A 157 -0.69 7.67 -21.83
C GLY A 157 -1.55 6.44 -21.55
N TRP A 158 -2.75 6.48 -22.15
CA TRP A 158 -3.80 5.48 -21.97
C TRP A 158 -3.37 4.04 -22.29
N LYS A 159 -2.57 3.82 -23.33
CA LYS A 159 -2.23 2.46 -23.80
C LYS A 159 -1.48 1.66 -22.74
N ILE A 160 -0.48 2.27 -22.11
CA ILE A 160 0.36 1.64 -21.09
C ILE A 160 -0.41 1.49 -19.78
N ALA A 161 -1.21 2.51 -19.40
CA ALA A 161 -2.08 2.42 -18.23
C ALA A 161 -3.12 1.30 -18.35
N ALA A 162 -3.77 1.14 -19.51
CA ALA A 162 -4.74 0.08 -19.76
C ALA A 162 -4.10 -1.31 -19.76
N LEU A 163 -2.90 -1.44 -20.35
CA LEU A 163 -2.14 -2.69 -20.31
C LEU A 163 -1.75 -3.06 -18.87
N TYR A 164 -1.30 -2.09 -18.08
CA TYR A 164 -0.95 -2.28 -16.67
C TYR A 164 -2.17 -2.71 -15.85
N LEU A 165 -3.30 -2.04 -16.04
CA LEU A 165 -4.58 -2.39 -15.43
C LEU A 165 -4.97 -3.84 -15.72
N GLY A 166 -4.96 -4.24 -17.00
CA GLY A 166 -5.33 -5.59 -17.42
C GLY A 166 -4.38 -6.66 -16.88
N LEU A 167 -3.08 -6.42 -16.95
CA LEU A 167 -2.06 -7.36 -16.46
C LEU A 167 -2.09 -7.47 -14.93
N GLY A 168 -2.20 -6.35 -14.22
CA GLY A 168 -2.30 -6.34 -12.76
C GLY A 168 -3.56 -7.06 -12.27
N LEU A 169 -4.72 -6.80 -12.89
CA LEU A 169 -5.96 -7.52 -12.59
C LEU A 169 -5.80 -9.03 -12.83
N THR A 170 -5.17 -9.40 -13.95
CA THR A 170 -4.90 -10.80 -14.29
C THR A 170 -4.02 -11.47 -13.23
N VAL A 171 -2.94 -10.82 -12.81
CA VAL A 171 -2.06 -11.32 -11.74
C VAL A 171 -2.83 -11.51 -10.45
N ALA A 172 -3.66 -10.55 -10.04
CA ALA A 172 -4.45 -10.65 -8.81
C ALA A 172 -5.44 -11.83 -8.85
N ILE A 173 -6.18 -11.99 -9.96
CA ILE A 173 -7.15 -13.08 -10.14
C ILE A 173 -6.45 -14.44 -10.15
N VAL A 174 -5.37 -14.58 -10.94
CA VAL A 174 -4.64 -15.84 -11.06
C VAL A 174 -3.97 -16.20 -9.74
N ALA A 175 -3.36 -15.23 -9.06
CA ALA A 175 -2.74 -15.46 -7.76
C ALA A 175 -3.75 -15.88 -6.70
N GLY A 176 -4.89 -15.18 -6.60
CA GLY A 176 -5.96 -15.55 -5.70
C GLY A 176 -6.55 -16.93 -6.03
N TYR A 177 -6.73 -17.24 -7.31
CA TYR A 177 -7.17 -18.57 -7.75
C TYR A 177 -6.18 -19.67 -7.35
N ILE A 178 -4.88 -19.49 -7.59
CA ILE A 178 -3.83 -20.45 -7.21
C ILE A 178 -3.84 -20.67 -5.70
N ILE A 179 -3.83 -19.60 -4.90
CA ILE A 179 -3.82 -19.68 -3.44
C ILE A 179 -5.08 -20.37 -2.92
N GLY A 180 -6.25 -20.09 -3.52
CA GLY A 180 -7.50 -20.77 -3.19
C GLY A 180 -7.45 -22.27 -3.48
N ARG A 181 -6.88 -22.67 -4.63
CA ARG A 181 -6.74 -24.09 -5.01
C ARG A 181 -5.77 -24.86 -4.13
N LEU A 182 -4.80 -24.18 -3.52
CA LEU A 182 -3.88 -24.76 -2.55
C LEU A 182 -4.53 -25.01 -1.18
N LYS A 183 -5.77 -24.55 -0.94
CA LYS A 183 -6.52 -24.73 0.30
C LYS A 183 -5.69 -24.40 1.55
N MET A 184 -5.13 -23.20 1.53
CA MET A 184 -4.18 -22.75 2.56
C MET A 184 -4.86 -22.17 3.81
N GLU A 185 -6.16 -22.41 4.02
CA GLU A 185 -6.93 -21.89 5.17
C GLU A 185 -6.35 -22.35 6.51
N ALA A 186 -5.74 -23.54 6.56
CA ALA A 186 -5.05 -24.05 7.74
C ALA A 186 -3.81 -23.22 8.14
N HIS A 187 -3.30 -22.41 7.21
CA HIS A 187 -2.14 -21.55 7.39
C HIS A 187 -2.53 -20.10 7.74
N LEU A 188 -3.78 -19.85 8.10
CA LEU A 188 -4.17 -18.64 8.83
C LEU A 188 -3.74 -18.76 10.30
N GLU A 189 -3.46 -17.62 10.93
CA GLU A 189 -3.20 -17.57 12.37
C GLU A 189 -4.45 -18.02 13.15
N ASP A 190 -4.23 -18.68 14.29
CA ASP A 190 -5.30 -19.42 14.97
C ASP A 190 -6.40 -18.48 15.49
N TRP A 191 -6.06 -17.25 15.87
CA TRP A 191 -7.03 -16.24 16.28
C TRP A 191 -7.95 -15.78 15.14
N VAL A 192 -7.47 -15.79 13.89
CA VAL A 192 -8.28 -15.47 12.70
C VAL A 192 -9.22 -16.64 12.41
N ARG A 193 -8.70 -17.87 12.48
CA ARG A 193 -9.44 -19.11 12.19
C ARG A 193 -10.53 -19.40 13.23
N ASN A 194 -10.27 -19.11 14.49
CA ASN A 194 -11.17 -19.42 15.61
C ASN A 194 -12.14 -18.27 15.93
N MET A 195 -12.11 -17.19 15.15
CA MET A 195 -13.02 -16.07 15.36
C MET A 195 -14.44 -16.52 15.01
N PRO A 196 -15.45 -16.21 15.85
CA PRO A 196 -16.82 -16.54 15.53
C PRO A 196 -17.20 -15.99 14.16
N HIS A 197 -17.73 -16.84 13.28
CA HIS A 197 -18.33 -16.36 12.03
C HIS A 197 -19.46 -15.40 12.41
N ILE A 198 -19.26 -14.11 12.13
CA ILE A 198 -20.29 -13.10 12.37
C ILE A 198 -21.45 -13.45 11.41
N GLN A 199 -22.48 -14.09 11.95
CA GLN A 199 -23.77 -14.18 11.30
C GLN A 199 -24.38 -12.78 11.29
N ALA A 200 -25.02 -12.42 10.19
CA ALA A 200 -25.66 -11.13 9.96
C ALA A 200 -26.81 -10.90 10.96
N GLY A 201 -26.47 -10.55 12.20
CA GLY A 201 -27.34 -9.87 13.13
C GLY A 201 -27.22 -8.38 12.84
N GLY A 202 -28.27 -7.82 12.26
CA GLY A 202 -28.30 -6.43 11.83
C GLY A 202 -27.85 -5.46 12.90
N VAL A 203 -26.71 -4.81 12.66
CA VAL A 203 -26.45 -3.48 13.19
C VAL A 203 -26.16 -2.59 11.98
N ASN A 204 -27.22 -2.32 11.22
CA ASN A 204 -27.32 -1.08 10.46
C ASN A 204 -27.45 0.06 11.47
N ASN A 205 -26.41 0.32 12.28
CA ASN A 205 -26.27 1.67 12.77
C ASN A 205 -25.67 2.42 11.58
N GLU A 206 -26.49 3.20 10.89
CA GLU A 206 -25.95 4.21 9.98
C GLU A 206 -25.08 5.13 10.82
N LEU A 207 -23.77 4.82 10.88
CA LEU A 207 -22.84 5.57 11.69
C LEU A 207 -22.96 7.03 11.29
N GLY A 208 -23.27 7.89 12.26
CA GLY A 208 -23.29 9.32 12.08
C GLY A 208 -21.87 9.81 11.75
N LEU A 209 -21.78 10.96 11.07
CA LEU A 209 -20.49 11.59 10.76
C LEU A 209 -19.51 11.69 11.97
N PRO A 210 -19.97 11.95 13.21
CA PRO A 210 -19.12 11.92 14.40
C PRO A 210 -18.45 10.57 14.68
N GLU A 211 -19.21 9.49 14.59
CA GLU A 211 -18.71 8.13 14.84
C GLU A 211 -17.72 7.70 13.75
N ARG A 212 -17.95 8.14 12.51
CA ARG A 212 -17.01 7.91 11.40
C ARG A 212 -15.69 8.64 11.60
N ILE A 213 -15.73 9.91 12.03
CA ILE A 213 -14.52 10.66 12.40
C ILE A 213 -13.76 9.93 13.52
N GLN A 214 -14.48 9.40 14.50
CA GLN A 214 -13.87 8.62 15.58
C GLN A 214 -13.24 7.30 15.06
N ALA A 215 -13.89 6.62 14.10
CA ALA A 215 -13.32 5.46 13.42
C ALA A 215 -12.03 5.80 12.64
N GLY A 216 -12.00 6.97 11.99
CA GLY A 216 -10.78 7.52 11.37
C GLY A 216 -9.64 7.69 12.36
N PHE A 217 -9.90 8.36 13.50
CA PHE A 217 -8.89 8.53 14.56
C PHE A 217 -8.43 7.21 15.19
N ALA A 218 -9.35 6.27 15.39
CA ALA A 218 -9.02 4.93 15.88
C ALA A 218 -8.08 4.21 14.91
N SER A 219 -8.37 4.29 13.60
CA SER A 219 -7.54 3.71 12.55
C SER A 219 -6.13 4.32 12.52
N VAL A 220 -6.02 5.65 12.66
CA VAL A 220 -4.71 6.33 12.74
C VAL A 220 -3.93 5.83 13.95
N ARG A 221 -4.55 5.82 15.13
CA ARG A 221 -3.87 5.38 16.35
C ARG A 221 -3.41 3.92 16.27
N GLU A 222 -4.22 3.07 15.67
CA GLU A 222 -3.90 1.66 15.55
C GLU A 222 -2.81 1.41 14.50
N ILE A 223 -3.00 1.92 13.28
CA ILE A 223 -2.11 1.62 12.15
C ILE A 223 -0.82 2.43 12.29
N VAL A 224 -0.92 3.76 12.36
CA VAL A 224 0.27 4.62 12.46
C VAL A 224 1.00 4.32 13.77
N GLY A 225 0.28 4.13 14.88
CA GLY A 225 0.88 3.80 16.17
C GLY A 225 1.64 2.47 16.21
N LYS A 226 1.25 1.47 15.38
CA LYS A 226 1.97 0.20 15.26
C LYS A 226 3.10 0.26 14.22
N VAL A 227 2.93 1.04 13.15
CA VAL A 227 3.81 1.00 11.97
C VAL A 227 4.94 2.03 12.06
N TRP A 228 4.74 3.18 12.72
CA TRP A 228 5.71 4.30 12.77
C TRP A 228 7.16 3.91 13.13
N PRO A 229 7.46 2.94 14.03
CA PRO A 229 8.86 2.59 14.31
C PRO A 229 9.51 1.90 13.11
N TYR A 230 8.74 1.10 12.36
CA TYR A 230 9.20 0.44 11.14
C TYR A 230 9.38 1.44 9.99
N ILE A 231 8.52 2.46 9.91
CA ILE A 231 8.69 3.58 8.97
C ILE A 231 9.99 4.31 9.25
N LEU A 232 10.21 4.66 10.52
CA LEU A 232 11.41 5.36 10.95
C LEU A 232 12.67 4.56 10.63
N ALA A 233 12.66 3.26 10.92
CA ALA A 233 13.75 2.36 10.56
C ALA A 233 13.95 2.28 9.04
N GLY A 234 12.87 2.15 8.26
CA GLY A 234 12.91 2.09 6.80
C GLY A 234 13.45 3.37 6.16
N ILE A 235 13.04 4.55 6.65
CA ILE A 235 13.54 5.85 6.19
C ILE A 235 14.97 6.08 6.66
N ALA A 236 15.37 5.62 7.86
CA ALA A 236 16.76 5.69 8.31
C ALA A 236 17.69 4.85 7.42
N ILE A 237 17.28 3.61 7.12
CA ILE A 237 17.99 2.74 6.17
C ILE A 237 17.99 3.37 4.78
N GLY A 238 16.83 3.86 4.32
CA GLY A 238 16.67 4.54 3.04
C GLY A 238 17.53 5.78 2.90
N ALA A 239 17.65 6.61 3.94
CA ALA A 239 18.54 7.77 3.99
C ALA A 239 20.01 7.36 3.90
N GLY A 240 20.39 6.29 4.61
CA GLY A 240 21.72 5.70 4.51
C GLY A 240 22.02 5.18 3.10
N ILE A 241 21.05 4.54 2.45
CA ILE A 241 21.16 4.02 1.09
C ILE A 241 21.13 5.14 0.04
N HIS A 242 20.29 6.17 0.19
CA HIS A 242 20.20 7.30 -0.75
C HIS A 242 21.50 8.11 -0.80
N GLY A 243 22.25 8.15 0.30
CA GLY A 243 23.61 8.71 0.33
C GLY A 243 24.69 7.82 -0.31
N TYR A 244 24.38 6.55 -0.61
CA TYR A 244 25.36 5.52 -1.01
C TYR A 244 25.08 4.81 -2.35
N VAL A 245 23.84 4.78 -2.83
CA VAL A 245 23.44 4.11 -4.09
C VAL A 245 22.99 5.16 -5.09
N PRO A 246 23.86 5.56 -6.03
CA PRO A 246 23.50 6.49 -7.10
C PRO A 246 22.37 5.91 -7.96
N GLN A 247 21.42 6.75 -8.37
CA GLN A 247 20.38 6.35 -9.33
C GLN A 247 20.99 5.82 -10.65
N ASP A 248 22.20 6.26 -11.01
CA ASP A 248 22.95 5.76 -12.17
C ASP A 248 23.36 4.30 -12.01
N TYR A 249 23.71 3.88 -10.79
CA TYR A 249 24.01 2.48 -10.48
C TYR A 249 22.75 1.64 -10.66
N LEU A 250 21.62 2.07 -10.09
CA LEU A 250 20.36 1.33 -10.20
C LEU A 250 19.86 1.24 -11.66
N ALA A 251 19.98 2.33 -12.43
CA ALA A 251 19.63 2.36 -13.84
C ALA A 251 20.52 1.44 -14.70
N SER A 252 21.81 1.33 -14.38
CA SER A 252 22.74 0.46 -15.13
C SER A 252 22.38 -1.03 -15.04
N PHE A 253 21.84 -1.48 -13.91
CA PHE A 253 21.36 -2.86 -13.73
C PHE A 253 19.93 -3.10 -14.23
N MET A 254 19.17 -2.03 -14.46
CA MET A 254 17.79 -2.08 -14.94
C MET A 254 17.65 -1.78 -16.45
N GLY A 255 18.78 -1.80 -17.18
CA GLY A 255 18.85 -1.60 -18.62
C GLY A 255 18.13 -2.70 -19.42
N ARG A 256 17.83 -2.38 -20.71
CA ARG A 256 17.00 -3.20 -21.62
C ARG A 256 17.64 -4.52 -22.07
N ASP A 257 18.96 -4.64 -22.00
CA ASP A 257 19.67 -5.75 -22.69
C ASP A 257 19.75 -7.05 -21.89
N ALA A 258 19.33 -7.04 -20.62
CA ALA A 258 19.48 -8.18 -19.72
C ALA A 258 18.13 -8.76 -19.26
N TRP A 259 17.95 -10.07 -19.48
CA TRP A 259 16.79 -10.81 -18.96
C TRP A 259 16.73 -10.79 -17.42
N TRP A 260 17.89 -10.73 -16.74
CA TRP A 260 17.99 -10.72 -15.29
C TRP A 260 17.61 -9.36 -14.65
N SER A 261 17.46 -8.30 -15.45
CA SER A 261 17.07 -6.97 -14.95
C SER A 261 15.73 -7.01 -14.22
N VAL A 262 14.75 -7.76 -14.73
CA VAL A 262 13.39 -7.85 -14.14
C VAL A 262 13.41 -8.61 -12.80
N PRO A 263 14.00 -9.82 -12.68
CA PRO A 263 14.16 -10.50 -11.39
C PRO A 263 14.91 -9.68 -10.34
N LEU A 264 16.00 -9.02 -10.75
CA LEU A 264 16.79 -8.20 -9.84
C LEU A 264 15.99 -7.00 -9.35
N ALA A 265 15.25 -6.34 -10.23
CA ALA A 265 14.34 -5.25 -9.88
C ALA A 265 13.30 -5.68 -8.85
N VAL A 266 12.63 -6.82 -9.05
CA VAL A 266 11.66 -7.34 -8.06
C VAL A 266 12.34 -7.61 -6.72
N LEU A 267 13.51 -8.25 -6.73
CA LEU A 267 14.24 -8.60 -5.50
C LEU A 267 14.68 -7.36 -4.71
N ILE A 268 15.11 -6.30 -5.41
CA ILE A 268 15.48 -5.02 -4.78
C ILE A 268 14.25 -4.27 -4.28
N GLY A 269 13.11 -4.41 -4.94
CA GLY A 269 11.88 -3.73 -4.55
C GLY A 269 11.21 -4.30 -3.29
N VAL A 270 11.26 -5.63 -3.08
CA VAL A 270 10.62 -6.29 -1.92
C VAL A 270 11.02 -5.68 -0.56
N PRO A 271 12.31 -5.40 -0.26
CA PRO A 271 12.70 -4.79 1.01
C PRO A 271 12.32 -3.31 1.16
N MET A 272 11.93 -2.61 0.08
CA MET A 272 11.74 -1.16 0.14
C MET A 272 10.45 -0.77 0.86
N TYR A 273 10.60 0.11 1.86
CA TYR A 273 9.51 0.77 2.57
C TYR A 273 9.03 1.97 1.75
N THR A 274 8.34 1.79 0.63
CA THR A 274 7.85 2.95 -0.12
C THR A 274 6.41 2.73 -0.57
N ASN A 275 5.58 3.75 -0.41
CA ASN A 275 4.19 3.73 -0.88
C ASN A 275 4.13 4.12 -2.37
N ALA A 276 2.96 3.91 -2.99
CA ALA A 276 2.77 4.19 -4.42
C ALA A 276 3.08 5.64 -4.83
N ALA A 277 2.95 6.62 -3.91
CA ALA A 277 3.28 8.02 -4.19
C ALA A 277 4.79 8.31 -4.05
N GLY A 278 5.46 7.69 -3.08
CA GLY A 278 6.88 7.90 -2.80
C GLY A 278 7.79 7.23 -3.84
N ILE A 279 7.31 6.20 -4.54
CA ILE A 279 8.08 5.52 -5.58
C ILE A 279 8.10 6.30 -6.91
N ILE A 280 7.21 7.28 -7.07
CA ILE A 280 7.04 8.05 -8.32
C ILE A 280 8.34 8.75 -8.75
N PRO A 281 9.01 9.56 -7.89
CA PRO A 281 10.21 10.28 -8.31
C PRO A 281 11.35 9.31 -8.66
N ILE A 282 11.37 8.13 -8.02
CA ILE A 282 12.37 7.09 -8.28
C ILE A 282 12.13 6.47 -9.66
N VAL A 283 10.88 6.12 -9.98
CA VAL A 283 10.48 5.59 -11.29
C VAL A 283 10.81 6.57 -12.42
N GLU A 284 10.48 7.85 -12.27
CA GLU A 284 10.80 8.89 -13.25
C GLU A 284 12.31 9.05 -13.45
N ALA A 285 13.07 9.08 -12.35
CA ALA A 285 14.53 9.17 -12.39
C ALA A 285 15.17 7.95 -13.09
N LEU A 286 14.69 6.72 -12.82
CA LEU A 286 15.22 5.52 -13.47
C LEU A 286 14.94 5.52 -14.98
N LEU A 287 13.75 5.94 -15.38
CA LEU A 287 13.36 5.98 -16.79
C LEU A 287 14.11 7.08 -17.56
N SER A 288 14.26 8.26 -16.97
CA SER A 288 15.09 9.34 -17.57
C SER A 288 16.55 8.94 -17.75
N LYS A 289 17.05 8.00 -16.93
CA LYS A 289 18.39 7.40 -17.05
C LYS A 289 18.44 6.17 -17.96
N GLY A 290 17.37 5.86 -18.69
CA GLY A 290 17.34 4.83 -19.73
C GLY A 290 16.97 3.42 -19.25
N ALA A 291 16.47 3.25 -18.03
CA ALA A 291 15.98 1.95 -17.56
C ALA A 291 14.82 1.43 -18.43
N ALA A 292 14.70 0.11 -18.55
CA ALA A 292 13.61 -0.51 -19.31
C ALA A 292 12.27 -0.30 -18.61
N LEU A 293 11.23 0.07 -19.36
CA LEU A 293 9.92 0.40 -18.79
C LEU A 293 9.33 -0.78 -18.03
N GLY A 294 9.33 -1.98 -18.60
CA GLY A 294 8.82 -3.18 -17.93
C GLY A 294 9.60 -3.54 -16.67
N THR A 295 10.91 -3.33 -16.65
CA THR A 295 11.75 -3.52 -15.45
C THR A 295 11.38 -2.54 -14.34
N VAL A 296 11.17 -1.27 -14.69
CA VAL A 296 10.78 -0.23 -13.72
C VAL A 296 9.35 -0.46 -13.20
N LEU A 297 8.43 -0.92 -14.05
CA LEU A 297 7.08 -1.29 -13.62
C LEU A 297 7.10 -2.51 -12.70
N ALA A 298 7.90 -3.54 -13.01
CA ALA A 298 8.07 -4.70 -12.13
C ALA A 298 8.66 -4.32 -10.77
N PHE A 299 9.66 -3.43 -10.77
CA PHE A 299 10.18 -2.82 -9.55
C PHE A 299 9.05 -2.13 -8.76
N MET A 300 8.32 -1.21 -9.38
CA MET A 300 7.22 -0.48 -8.74
C MET A 300 6.15 -1.43 -8.17
N MET A 301 5.73 -2.44 -8.94
CA MET A 301 4.75 -3.45 -8.50
C MET A 301 5.27 -4.25 -7.30
N SER A 302 6.55 -4.64 -7.29
CA SER A 302 7.14 -5.38 -6.17
C SER A 302 7.22 -4.53 -4.90
N VAL A 303 7.59 -3.25 -5.04
CA VAL A 303 7.62 -2.29 -3.93
C VAL A 303 6.23 -2.10 -3.35
N ILE A 304 5.19 -2.08 -4.18
CA ILE A 304 3.84 -1.81 -3.68
C ILE A 304 3.17 -3.09 -3.13
N ALA A 305 3.29 -4.22 -3.81
CA ALA A 305 2.57 -5.45 -3.48
C ALA A 305 3.31 -6.37 -2.49
N LEU A 306 4.64 -6.31 -2.44
CA LEU A 306 5.49 -7.24 -1.68
C LEU A 306 6.36 -6.56 -0.62
N SER A 307 6.09 -5.31 -0.30
CA SER A 307 6.89 -4.54 0.66
C SER A 307 7.05 -5.23 2.02
N LEU A 308 8.17 -4.97 2.69
CA LEU A 308 8.43 -5.43 4.06
C LEU A 308 7.31 -5.06 5.07
N PRO A 309 6.73 -3.86 5.07
CA PRO A 309 5.57 -3.52 5.91
C PRO A 309 4.38 -4.41 5.67
N GLU A 310 4.08 -4.71 4.41
CA GLU A 310 2.99 -5.61 4.05
C GLU A 310 3.24 -7.00 4.64
N MET A 311 4.47 -7.51 4.54
CA MET A 311 4.84 -8.79 5.14
C MET A 311 4.70 -8.78 6.67
N ILE A 312 5.09 -7.70 7.34
CA ILE A 312 4.96 -7.57 8.80
C ILE A 312 3.49 -7.55 9.23
N ILE A 313 2.63 -6.84 8.49
CA ILE A 313 1.21 -6.77 8.80
C ILE A 313 0.55 -8.12 8.51
N LEU A 314 0.84 -8.74 7.35
CA LEU A 314 0.34 -10.06 6.98
C LEU A 314 0.81 -11.15 7.95
N ARG A 315 2.01 -11.05 8.53
CA ARG A 315 2.48 -12.01 9.56
C ARG A 315 1.60 -12.04 10.81
N LYS A 316 0.82 -11.00 11.08
CA LYS A 316 -0.14 -11.01 12.19
C LYS A 316 -1.37 -11.87 11.92
N VAL A 317 -1.67 -12.16 10.66
CA VAL A 317 -2.88 -12.89 10.23
C VAL A 317 -2.57 -14.19 9.49
N LEU A 318 -1.40 -14.31 8.87
CA LEU A 318 -0.96 -15.46 8.08
C LEU A 318 0.26 -16.14 8.71
N LYS A 319 0.28 -17.47 8.67
CA LYS A 319 1.47 -18.28 8.98
C LYS A 319 2.53 -18.11 7.89
N LEU A 320 3.80 -18.25 8.26
CA LEU A 320 4.94 -18.00 7.35
C LEU A 320 4.84 -18.78 6.03
N ARG A 321 4.33 -20.02 6.06
CA ARG A 321 4.16 -20.84 4.84
C ARG A 321 3.19 -20.22 3.83
N LEU A 322 2.11 -19.57 4.29
CA LEU A 322 1.17 -18.88 3.41
C LEU A 322 1.78 -17.58 2.88
N ILE A 323 2.57 -16.87 3.69
CA ILE A 323 3.30 -15.67 3.24
C ILE A 323 4.29 -16.02 2.13
N VAL A 324 5.10 -17.08 2.30
CA VAL A 324 6.05 -17.51 1.27
C VAL A 324 5.33 -17.90 -0.02
N THR A 325 4.19 -18.59 0.10
CA THR A 325 3.36 -18.95 -1.07
C THR A 325 2.81 -17.70 -1.76
N PHE A 326 2.28 -16.75 -1.00
CA PHE A 326 1.79 -15.47 -1.49
C PHE A 326 2.88 -14.71 -2.24
N VAL A 327 4.04 -14.51 -1.60
CA VAL A 327 5.20 -13.82 -2.20
C VAL A 327 5.64 -14.52 -3.47
N GLY A 328 5.77 -15.86 -3.47
CA GLY A 328 6.20 -16.61 -4.64
C GLY A 328 5.26 -16.45 -5.84
N VAL A 329 3.95 -16.58 -5.60
CA VAL A 329 2.94 -16.48 -6.68
C VAL A 329 2.85 -15.05 -7.22
N VAL A 330 2.81 -14.05 -6.33
CA VAL A 330 2.73 -12.64 -6.74
C VAL A 330 4.02 -12.18 -7.41
N ALA A 331 5.20 -12.52 -6.87
CA ALA A 331 6.48 -12.21 -7.49
C ALA A 331 6.57 -12.80 -8.89
N THR A 332 6.17 -14.07 -9.07
CA THR A 332 6.13 -14.70 -10.40
C THR A 332 5.22 -13.95 -11.36
N GLY A 333 4.04 -13.52 -10.90
CA GLY A 333 3.14 -12.66 -11.68
C GLY A 333 3.80 -11.35 -12.09
N ILE A 334 4.46 -10.66 -11.17
CA ILE A 334 5.17 -9.40 -11.43
C ILE A 334 6.30 -9.60 -12.46
N LEU A 335 7.05 -10.71 -12.38
CA LEU A 335 8.07 -11.04 -13.39
C LEU A 335 7.46 -11.19 -14.78
N VAL A 336 6.35 -11.92 -14.90
CA VAL A 336 5.63 -12.08 -16.17
C VAL A 336 5.20 -10.73 -16.70
N VAL A 337 4.63 -9.87 -15.86
CA VAL A 337 4.23 -8.51 -16.27
C VAL A 337 5.43 -7.71 -16.78
N GLY A 338 6.54 -7.69 -16.04
CA GLY A 338 7.76 -6.98 -16.44
C GLY A 338 8.29 -7.45 -17.80
N TYR A 339 8.33 -8.77 -18.03
CA TYR A 339 8.74 -9.32 -19.32
C TYR A 339 7.76 -8.99 -20.45
N VAL A 340 6.45 -9.08 -20.20
CA VAL A 340 5.43 -8.71 -21.20
C VAL A 340 5.58 -7.26 -21.60
N PHE A 341 5.79 -6.35 -20.65
CA PHE A 341 6.03 -4.93 -20.96
C PHE A 341 7.30 -4.70 -21.77
N ASN A 342 8.41 -5.37 -21.42
CA ASN A 342 9.67 -5.26 -22.18
C ASN A 342 9.60 -5.91 -23.57
N LEU A 343 8.67 -6.84 -23.82
CA LEU A 343 8.48 -7.46 -25.13
C LEU A 343 7.58 -6.63 -26.05
N VAL A 344 6.61 -5.90 -25.47
CA VAL A 344 5.61 -5.13 -26.22
C VAL A 344 6.10 -3.71 -26.54
N LEU A 345 7.06 -3.17 -25.79
CA LEU A 345 7.58 -1.79 -25.89
C LEU A 345 9.09 -1.77 -26.05
#